data_AF-A0AAW5B0Z2-F1
#
_entry.id   AF-A0AAW5B0Z2-F1
#
_cell.length_a   1.000
_cell.length_b   1.000
_cell.length_c   1.000
_cell.angle_alpha   90.00
_cell.angle_beta   90.00
_cell.angle_gamma   90.00
#
_symmetry.space_group_name_H-M   'P 1'
#
loop_
_entity.id
_entity.type
_entity.pdbx_description
1 polymer ?
#
loop_
_entity_poly.entity_id
_entity_poly.type
_entity_poly.pdbx_seq_one_letter_code
_entity_poly.pdbx_strand_id
1 'polypeptide(L)'
;MRHPLEKIIRIELLTIALALVIGLISIIQGYLFLTIASLYLVTISFSCSALLEWQSHQTAQGAKHALRAFLIFLIATYLLFQL
;
A
#
# COMPACT_ATOMS: atom_id res chain seq x y z
N MET A 1 10.84 -10.40 24.60
CA MET A 1 10.65 -11.00 23.26
C MET A 1 10.75 -9.89 22.23
N ARG A 2 11.94 -9.74 21.63
CA ARG A 2 12.28 -8.96 20.41
C ARG A 2 11.32 -9.40 19.29
N HIS A 3 10.68 -8.62 18.41
CA HIS A 3 10.77 -7.24 17.97
C HIS A 3 9.35 -6.78 17.55
N PRO A 4 8.90 -5.54 17.85
CA PRO A 4 7.63 -5.00 17.34
C PRO A 4 7.54 -4.95 15.80
N LEU A 5 8.68 -5.02 15.10
CA LEU A 5 8.79 -5.00 13.64
C LEU A 5 8.12 -6.21 12.96
N GLU A 6 8.20 -7.41 13.53
CA GLU A 6 7.62 -8.63 12.91
C GLU A 6 6.10 -8.59 12.85
N LYS A 7 5.45 -7.94 13.83
CA LYS A 7 3.99 -7.75 13.83
C LYS A 7 3.56 -6.83 12.70
N ILE A 8 4.29 -5.74 12.48
CA ILE A 8 3.96 -4.75 11.45
C ILE A 8 4.16 -5.36 10.07
N ILE A 9 5.25 -6.10 9.85
CA ILE A 9 5.49 -6.83 8.59
C ILE A 9 4.35 -7.81 8.29
N ARG A 10 3.84 -8.54 9.29
CA ARG A 10 2.70 -9.45 9.11
C ARG A 10 1.42 -8.72 8.71
N ILE A 11 1.14 -7.58 9.33
CA ILE A 11 -0.04 -6.75 9.03
C ILE A 11 0.08 -6.17 7.62
N GLU A 12 1.27 -5.75 7.22
CA GLU A 12 1.56 -5.26 5.87
C GLU A 12 1.31 -6.35 4.82
N LEU A 13 1.85 -7.56 5.04
CA LEU A 13 1.63 -8.71 4.17
C LEU A 13 0.15 -9.08 4.05
N LEU A 14 -0.59 -9.03 5.17
CA LEU A 14 -2.04 -9.21 5.19
C LEU A 14 -2.77 -8.11 4.40
N THR A 15 -2.32 -6.87 4.51
CA THR A 15 -2.92 -5.71 3.82
C THR A 15 -2.71 -5.81 2.32
N ILE A 16 -1.50 -6.16 1.86
CA ILE A 16 -1.20 -6.44 0.45
C ILE A 16 -2.00 -7.63 -0.07
N ALA A 17 -2.11 -8.72 0.70
CA ALA A 17 -2.91 -9.87 0.30
C ALA A 17 -4.39 -9.49 0.13
N LEU A 18 -4.96 -8.70 1.05
CA LEU A 18 -6.32 -8.18 0.92
C LEU A 18 -6.47 -7.27 -0.30
N ALA A 19 -5.52 -6.35 -0.50
CA ALA A 19 -5.53 -5.42 -1.63
C ALA A 19 -5.49 -6.17 -2.96
N LEU A 20 -4.74 -7.26 -3.03
CA LEU A 20 -4.67 -8.12 -4.21
C LEU A 20 -6.01 -8.80 -4.50
N VAL A 21 -6.67 -9.36 -3.48
CA VAL A 21 -8.00 -9.98 -3.63
C VAL A 21 -9.05 -8.95 -4.06
N ILE A 22 -9.10 -7.79 -3.40
CA ILE A 22 -10.04 -6.71 -3.73
C ILE A 22 -9.76 -6.16 -5.13
N GLY A 23 -8.49 -5.97 -5.49
CA GLY A 23 -8.07 -5.54 -6.83
C GLY A 23 -8.52 -6.51 -7.91
N LEU A 24 -8.34 -7.82 -7.69
CA LEU A 24 -8.77 -8.87 -8.62
C LEU A 24 -10.29 -8.87 -8.82
N ILE A 25 -11.06 -8.72 -7.73
CA ILE A 25 -12.52 -8.61 -7.79
C ILE A 25 -12.92 -7.35 -8.58
N SER A 26 -12.22 -6.22 -8.37
CA SER A 26 -12.51 -4.97 -9.10
C SER A 26 -12.30 -5.11 -10.61
N ILE A 27 -11.26 -5.85 -11.04
CA ILE A 27 -10.98 -6.09 -12.46
C ILE A 27 -12.08 -6.94 -13.09
N ILE A 28 -12.56 -7.96 -12.39
CA ILE A 28 -13.63 -8.85 -12.88
C ILE A 28 -14.97 -8.09 -12.96
N GLN A 29 -15.28 -7.28 -11.95
CA GLN A 29 -16.53 -6.52 -11.90
C GLN A 29 -16.50 -5.22 -12.73
N GLY A 30 -15.32 -4.73 -13.11
CA GLY A 30 -15.16 -3.43 -13.79
C GLY A 30 -15.51 -2.22 -12.92
N TYR A 31 -15.64 -2.39 -11.60
CA TYR A 31 -16.03 -1.32 -10.69
C TYR A 31 -14.83 -0.44 -10.33
N LEU A 32 -14.76 0.73 -10.95
CA LEU A 32 -13.71 1.74 -10.70
C LEU A 32 -13.57 2.12 -9.22
N PHE A 33 -14.69 2.13 -8.48
CA PHE A 33 -14.69 2.45 -7.05
C PHE A 33 -13.89 1.43 -6.21
N LEU A 34 -14.02 0.13 -6.52
CA LEU A 34 -13.25 -0.94 -5.88
C LEU A 34 -11.77 -0.89 -6.28
N THR A 35 -11.48 -0.51 -7.52
CA THR A 35 -10.11 -0.30 -8.00
C THR A 35 -9.43 0.81 -7.20
N ILE A 36 -10.10 1.95 -7.04
CA ILE A 36 -9.60 3.08 -6.24
C ILE A 36 -9.39 2.65 -4.78
N ALA A 37 -10.35 1.93 -4.18
CA ALA A 37 -10.20 1.41 -2.82
C ALA A 37 -8.97 0.49 -2.67
N SER A 38 -8.72 -0.39 -3.65
CA SER A 38 -7.53 -1.26 -3.64
C SER A 38 -6.22 -0.47 -3.74
N LEU A 39 -6.18 0.60 -4.55
CA LEU A 39 -5.00 1.45 -4.68
C LEU A 39 -4.69 2.22 -3.39
N TYR A 40 -5.72 2.66 -2.65
CA TYR A 40 -5.53 3.25 -1.32
C TYR A 40 -4.98 2.24 -0.30
N LEU A 41 -5.49 1.00 -0.31
CA LEU A 41 -4.95 -0.08 0.52
C LEU A 41 -3.47 -0.35 0.23
N VAL A 42 -3.08 -0.38 -1.05
CA VAL A 42 -1.68 -0.53 -1.46
C VAL A 42 -0.83 0.64 -0.97
N THR A 43 -1.33 1.88 -1.09
CA THR A 43 -0.64 3.09 -0.62
C THR A 43 -0.38 3.04 0.89
N ILE A 44 -1.38 2.64 1.67
CA ILE A 44 -1.26 2.48 3.12
C ILE A 44 -0.20 1.42 3.45
N SER A 45 -0.20 0.30 2.73
CA SER A 45 0.78 -0.77 2.92
C SER A 45 2.21 -0.27 2.68
N PHE A 46 2.46 0.43 1.56
CA PHE A 46 3.79 0.99 1.26
C PHE A 46 4.21 2.08 2.24
N SER A 47 3.27 2.87 2.77
CA SER A 47 3.54 3.86 3.80
C SER A 47 3.96 3.19 5.11
N CYS A 48 3.37 2.04 5.43
CA CYS A 48 3.76 1.20 6.57
C CYS A 48 5.18 0.65 6.39
N SER A 49 5.51 0.14 5.19
CA SER A 49 6.87 -0.34 4.87
C SER A 49 7.90 0.77 5.03
N ALA A 50 7.58 1.96 4.50
CA ALA A 50 8.47 3.11 4.57
C ALA A 50 8.77 3.53 6.01
N LEU A 51 7.76 3.49 6.89
CA LEU A 51 7.91 3.80 8.31
C LEU A 51 8.76 2.74 9.03
N LEU A 52 8.56 1.47 8.69
CA LEU A 52 9.34 0.32 9.17
C LEU A 52 10.83 0.43 8.79
N GLU A 53 11.11 0.72 7.52
CA GLU A 53 12.48 0.84 7.01
C GLU A 53 13.20 2.07 7.58
N TRP A 54 12.46 3.15 7.84
CA TRP A 54 13.00 4.32 8.53
C TRP A 54 13.39 4.00 9.98
N GLN A 55 12.56 3.23 10.70
CA GLN A 55 12.91 2.73 12.04
C GLN A 55 14.09 1.75 12.04
N SER A 56 14.26 0.97 10.96
CA SER A 56 15.35 0.00 10.80
C SER A 56 16.68 0.63 10.36
N HIS A 57 16.81 1.97 10.35
CA HIS A 57 17.96 2.72 9.82
C HIS A 57 18.26 2.48 8.32
N GLN A 58 17.34 1.86 7.57
CA GLN A 58 17.48 1.62 6.13
C GLN A 58 16.76 2.72 5.33
N THR A 59 17.21 3.96 5.51
CA THR A 59 16.59 5.17 4.96
C THR A 59 16.48 5.19 3.43
N ALA A 60 17.46 4.61 2.72
CA ALA A 60 17.44 4.51 1.26
C ALA A 60 16.30 3.62 0.74
N GLN A 61 15.92 2.64 1.53
CA GLN A 61 14.90 1.65 1.21
C GLN A 61 13.51 2.23 1.57
N GLY A 62 13.38 2.82 2.76
CA GLY A 62 12.19 3.57 3.18
C GLY A 62 11.82 4.72 2.24
N ALA A 63 12.81 5.45 1.72
CA ALA A 63 12.57 6.51 0.73
C ALA A 63 11.98 5.97 -0.59
N LYS A 64 12.42 4.79 -1.05
CA LYS A 64 11.86 4.15 -2.26
C LYS A 64 10.42 3.70 -2.02
N HIS A 65 10.13 3.13 -0.86
CA HIS A 65 8.78 2.71 -0.50
C HIS A 65 7.84 3.91 -0.32
N ALA A 66 8.31 5.01 0.28
CA ALA A 66 7.57 6.26 0.37
C ALA A 66 7.28 6.88 -1.01
N LEU A 67 8.27 6.92 -1.90
CA LEU A 67 8.09 7.41 -3.27
C LEU A 67 7.05 6.57 -4.04
N ARG A 68 7.09 5.25 -3.88
CA ARG A 68 6.09 4.34 -4.47
C ARG A 68 4.70 4.60 -3.91
N ALA A 69 4.54 4.75 -2.60
CA ALA A 69 3.27 5.11 -1.98
C ALA A 69 2.73 6.41 -2.57
N PHE A 70 3.58 7.43 -2.69
CA PHE A 70 3.20 8.74 -3.22
C PHE A 70 2.75 8.67 -4.69
N LEU A 71 3.46 7.92 -5.54
CA LEU A 71 3.06 7.73 -6.93
C LEU A 71 1.70 7.02 -7.06
N ILE A 72 1.49 5.95 -6.30
CA ILE A 72 0.23 5.20 -6.31
C ILE A 72 -0.92 6.07 -5.77
N PHE A 73 -0.67 6.86 -4.73
CA PHE A 73 -1.64 7.82 -4.19
C PHE A 73 -2.06 8.87 -5.22
N LEU A 74 -1.08 9.42 -5.96
CA LEU A 74 -1.32 10.43 -6.99
C LEU A 74 -2.14 9.83 -8.14
N ILE A 75 -1.80 8.62 -8.60
CA ILE A 75 -2.56 7.88 -9.61
C ILE A 75 -3.98 7.60 -9.10
N ALA A 76 -4.13 7.12 -7.87
CA ALA A 76 -5.44 6.81 -7.27
C ALA A 76 -6.33 8.05 -7.17
N THR A 77 -5.75 9.19 -6.75
CA THR A 77 -6.45 10.47 -6.64
C THR A 77 -6.85 10.99 -8.01
N TYR A 78 -5.95 10.91 -9.00
CA TYR A 78 -6.25 11.28 -10.38
C TYR A 78 -7.41 10.45 -10.96
N LEU A 79 -7.38 9.13 -10.74
CA LEU A 79 -8.46 8.23 -11.15
C LEU A 79 -9.79 8.57 -10.48
N LEU A 80 -9.77 9.04 -9.23
CA LEU A 80 -10.95 9.48 -8.49
C LEU A 80 -11.54 10.76 -9.10
N PHE A 81 -10.70 11.71 -9.51
CA PHE A 81 -11.15 12.94 -10.18
C PHE A 81 -11.62 12.73 -11.62
N GLN A 82 -11.19 11.64 -12.27
CA GLN A 82 -11.64 11.27 -13.62
C GLN A 82 -12.99 10.52 -13.63
N LEU A 83 -13.40 9.94 -12.50
CA LEU A 83 -14.66 9.22 -12.32
C LEU A 83 -15.86 10.17 -12.22
#